data_AF-A0A2V1D7F3-F1
#
_entry.id   AF-A0A2V1D7F3-F1
#
_cell.length_a   1.000
_cell.length_b   1.000
_cell.length_c   1.000
_cell.angle_alpha   90.00
_cell.angle_beta   90.00
_cell.angle_gamma   90.00
#
_symmetry.space_group_name_H-M   'P 1'
#
loop_
_entity.id
_entity.type
_entity.pdbx_description
1 polymer ?
#
loop_
_entity_poly.entity_id
_entity_poly.type
_entity_poly.pdbx_seq_one_letter_code
_entity_poly.pdbx_strand_id
1 'polypeptide(L)'
;MLTRFALLGLAASVVAKVHWAPTVKNDGEPVGQIKNINGTQIYHSFPPSGGSNSTTAILYLTDIFGIPNPQAKLLADSLAAADYTVIMPDLFKNDSVPLDAIESGLNLTEWLTRHGATEVDPIIEDSITYIRNTLGFSNIAGVGYCFGGRYVPRHMTNASRGIDVGFIAHPSNLLPSEIEAVANPLSIAAGELDASYNATHRSVAEAILQRNNLTFEASLYSGAPHGFGVKVDWSVGEQRYAKTAAFYQALQWFGFWLA
;
A
#
# COMPACT_ATOMS: atom_id res chain seq x y z
N MET A 1 -40.88 -24.73 -55.03
CA MET A 1 -39.49 -24.30 -54.75
C MET A 1 -39.55 -23.33 -53.57
N LEU A 2 -39.34 -23.81 -52.33
CA LEU A 2 -39.15 -22.96 -51.14
C LEU A 2 -38.74 -23.88 -49.98
N THR A 3 -37.45 -24.13 -49.89
CA THR A 3 -36.83 -24.89 -48.80
C THR A 3 -36.52 -23.91 -47.68
N ARG A 4 -37.22 -24.00 -46.55
CA ARG A 4 -36.83 -23.33 -45.30
C ARG A 4 -35.84 -24.24 -44.59
N PHE A 5 -34.58 -23.83 -44.51
CA PHE A 5 -33.64 -24.37 -43.53
C PHE A 5 -33.36 -23.31 -42.47
N ALA A 6 -33.62 -23.70 -41.23
CA ALA A 6 -33.49 -22.88 -40.04
C ALA A 6 -32.02 -22.59 -39.72
N LEU A 7 -31.69 -21.32 -39.48
CA LEU A 7 -30.46 -20.94 -38.80
C LEU A 7 -30.59 -21.34 -37.33
N LEU A 8 -29.87 -22.38 -36.88
CA LEU A 8 -29.58 -22.56 -35.46
C LEU A 8 -28.56 -21.49 -35.06
N GLY A 9 -29.03 -20.42 -34.43
CA GLY A 9 -28.16 -19.51 -33.71
C GLY A 9 -27.69 -20.17 -32.41
N LEU A 10 -26.40 -20.51 -32.33
CA LEU A 10 -25.77 -20.76 -31.03
C LEU A 10 -25.74 -19.44 -30.27
N ALA A 11 -26.65 -19.27 -29.31
CA ALA A 11 -26.51 -18.24 -28.29
C ALA A 11 -25.39 -18.67 -27.34
N ALA A 12 -24.15 -18.27 -27.64
CA ALA A 12 -23.09 -18.29 -26.66
C ALA A 12 -23.44 -17.26 -25.58
N SER A 13 -23.96 -17.72 -24.45
CA SER A 13 -24.14 -16.88 -23.27
C SER A 13 -22.75 -16.50 -22.75
N VAL A 14 -22.23 -15.35 -23.19
CA VAL A 14 -21.13 -14.68 -22.50
C VAL A 14 -21.70 -14.20 -21.18
N VAL A 15 -21.56 -15.02 -20.14
CA VAL A 15 -21.71 -14.53 -18.77
C VAL A 15 -20.57 -13.54 -18.58
N ALA A 16 -20.88 -12.25 -18.70
CA ALA A 16 -19.95 -11.21 -18.27
C ALA A 16 -19.57 -11.56 -16.84
N LYS A 17 -18.29 -11.88 -16.60
CA LYS A 17 -17.76 -11.95 -15.24
C LYS A 17 -18.07 -10.58 -14.64
N VAL A 18 -18.99 -10.53 -13.69
CA VAL A 18 -19.20 -9.33 -12.89
C VAL A 18 -17.88 -9.12 -12.18
N HIS A 19 -17.07 -8.19 -12.69
CA HIS A 19 -15.87 -7.74 -12.00
C HIS A 19 -16.37 -6.99 -10.78
N TRP A 20 -16.42 -7.71 -9.65
CA TRP A 20 -16.64 -7.09 -8.36
C TRP A 20 -15.49 -6.10 -8.16
N ALA A 21 -15.83 -4.82 -8.02
CA ALA A 21 -14.80 -3.82 -7.70
C ALA A 21 -14.22 -4.18 -6.31
N PRO A 22 -12.89 -4.22 -6.15
CA PRO A 22 -12.29 -4.44 -4.85
C PRO A 22 -12.82 -3.46 -3.82
N THR A 23 -13.10 -3.91 -2.60
CA THR A 23 -13.60 -3.04 -1.53
C THR A 23 -12.62 -3.00 -0.37
N VAL A 24 -12.41 -1.80 0.18
CA VAL A 24 -11.63 -1.63 1.40
C VAL A 24 -12.45 -2.08 2.61
N LYS A 25 -11.87 -2.97 3.42
CA LYS A 25 -12.47 -3.45 4.66
C LYS A 25 -12.18 -2.49 5.81
N ASN A 26 -13.12 -2.41 6.75
CA ASN A 26 -12.95 -1.70 8.02
C ASN A 26 -13.28 -2.57 9.24
N ASP A 27 -13.85 -3.75 9.00
CA ASP A 27 -14.26 -4.73 9.98
C ASP A 27 -14.00 -6.15 9.46
N GLY A 28 -14.28 -7.13 10.31
CA GLY A 28 -14.05 -8.55 10.05
C GLY A 28 -12.70 -9.04 10.55
N GLU A 29 -12.46 -10.32 10.30
CA GLU A 29 -11.23 -11.00 10.71
C GLU A 29 -10.20 -11.01 9.59
N PRO A 30 -8.93 -10.69 9.89
CA PRO A 30 -7.83 -10.86 8.95
C PRO A 30 -7.67 -12.32 8.49
N VAL A 31 -7.39 -12.53 7.19
CA VAL A 31 -7.35 -13.87 6.56
C VAL A 31 -5.96 -14.28 6.06
N GLY A 32 -5.00 -13.37 6.06
CA GLY A 32 -3.60 -13.63 5.73
C GLY A 32 -2.89 -14.47 6.79
N GLN A 33 -1.68 -14.90 6.46
CA GLN A 33 -0.90 -15.83 7.26
C GLN A 33 0.36 -15.17 7.80
N ILE A 34 0.67 -15.41 9.08
CA ILE A 34 1.97 -15.07 9.62
C ILE A 34 3.01 -16.10 9.14
N LYS A 35 4.10 -15.60 8.56
CA LYS A 35 5.25 -16.40 8.11
C LYS A 35 6.55 -15.77 8.61
N ASN A 36 7.65 -16.48 8.44
CA ASN A 36 8.99 -15.97 8.74
C ASN A 36 9.85 -16.03 7.47
N ILE A 37 10.54 -14.93 7.15
CA ILE A 37 11.54 -14.87 6.10
C ILE A 37 12.85 -14.42 6.75
N ASN A 38 13.87 -15.28 6.76
CA ASN A 38 15.19 -14.98 7.31
C ASN A 38 15.19 -14.33 8.71
N GLY A 39 14.28 -14.73 9.61
CA GLY A 39 14.15 -14.15 10.94
C GLY A 39 13.15 -13.00 11.05
N THR A 40 12.74 -12.39 9.94
CA THR A 40 11.71 -11.35 9.88
C THR A 40 10.32 -11.98 9.83
N GLN A 41 9.44 -11.60 10.76
CA GLN A 41 8.03 -11.97 10.68
C GLN A 41 7.35 -11.20 9.54
N ILE A 42 6.51 -11.86 8.75
CA ILE A 42 5.67 -11.21 7.74
C ILE A 42 4.22 -11.62 7.93
N TYR A 43 3.31 -10.74 7.56
CA TYR A 43 1.93 -11.09 7.27
C TYR A 43 1.78 -11.20 5.75
N HIS A 44 1.44 -12.40 5.29
CA HIS A 44 1.33 -12.76 3.88
C HIS A 44 -0.14 -12.93 3.54
N SER A 45 -0.70 -12.00 2.77
CA SER A 45 -2.07 -12.08 2.28
C SER A 45 -2.11 -12.50 0.81
N PHE A 46 -3.06 -13.37 0.48
CA PHE A 46 -3.19 -14.01 -0.83
C PHE A 46 -4.50 -13.61 -1.49
N PRO A 47 -4.55 -13.58 -2.83
CA PRO A 47 -5.82 -13.52 -3.54
C PRO A 47 -6.76 -14.65 -3.08
N PRO A 48 -8.05 -14.36 -2.83
CA PRO A 48 -9.03 -15.35 -2.38
C PRO A 48 -9.18 -16.57 -3.31
N SER A 49 -8.81 -16.43 -4.58
CA SER A 49 -8.74 -17.50 -5.59
C SER A 49 -7.70 -18.58 -5.29
N GLY A 50 -6.80 -18.37 -4.32
CA GLY A 50 -5.70 -19.29 -4.00
C GLY A 50 -4.46 -19.12 -4.88
N GLY A 51 -4.45 -18.10 -5.75
CA GLY A 51 -3.33 -17.72 -6.61
C GLY A 51 -3.58 -16.38 -7.30
N SER A 52 -2.50 -15.65 -7.58
CA SER A 52 -2.51 -14.36 -8.28
C SER A 52 -2.34 -14.56 -9.78
N ASN A 53 -3.19 -13.93 -10.61
CA ASN A 53 -2.89 -13.82 -12.05
C ASN A 53 -1.97 -12.63 -12.35
N SER A 54 -1.77 -11.75 -11.36
CA SER A 54 -0.86 -10.62 -11.45
C SER A 54 0.59 -11.08 -11.37
N THR A 55 1.44 -10.51 -12.23
CA THR A 55 2.92 -10.59 -12.15
C THR A 55 3.49 -9.65 -11.09
N THR A 56 2.63 -8.90 -10.41
CA THR A 56 2.95 -7.92 -9.38
C THR A 56 2.58 -8.42 -7.99
N ALA A 57 3.51 -8.27 -7.05
CA ALA A 57 3.22 -8.32 -5.62
C ALA A 57 3.22 -6.91 -5.02
N ILE A 58 2.46 -6.73 -3.95
CA ILE A 58 2.47 -5.49 -3.15
C ILE A 58 3.32 -5.70 -1.91
N LEU A 59 4.31 -4.84 -1.71
CA LEU A 59 5.03 -4.67 -0.45
C LEU A 59 4.32 -3.61 0.39
N TYR A 60 3.78 -4.02 1.54
CA TYR A 60 3.04 -3.16 2.45
C TYR A 60 3.91 -2.72 3.63
N LEU A 61 4.18 -1.43 3.72
CA LEU A 61 4.98 -0.82 4.79
C LEU A 61 4.06 -0.13 5.80
N THR A 62 4.03 -0.64 7.03
CA THR A 62 3.04 -0.28 8.06
C THR A 62 3.26 1.09 8.68
N ASP A 63 2.22 1.58 9.35
CA ASP A 63 2.36 2.60 10.40
C ASP A 63 3.11 2.04 11.63
N ILE A 64 3.26 2.85 12.68
CA ILE A 64 3.99 2.50 13.91
C ILE A 64 3.37 1.32 14.68
N PHE A 65 2.11 0.97 14.43
CA PHE A 65 1.41 -0.12 15.13
C PHE A 65 1.70 -1.49 14.52
N GLY A 66 2.33 -1.53 13.35
CA GLY A 66 2.86 -2.76 12.76
C GLY A 66 1.82 -3.83 12.45
N ILE A 67 2.31 -5.07 12.30
CA ILE A 67 1.49 -6.26 12.08
C ILE A 67 0.39 -6.45 13.16
N PRO A 68 0.61 -6.13 14.45
CA PRO A 68 -0.45 -6.24 15.44
C PRO A 68 -1.72 -5.41 15.15
N ASN A 69 -1.63 -4.35 14.33
CA ASN A 69 -2.80 -3.55 13.94
C ASN A 69 -3.77 -4.33 13.04
N PRO A 70 -4.99 -4.67 13.51
CA PRO A 70 -5.95 -5.40 12.69
C PRO A 70 -6.40 -4.61 11.46
N GLN A 71 -6.44 -3.27 11.52
CA GLN A 71 -6.84 -2.44 10.39
C GLN A 71 -5.81 -2.46 9.25
N ALA A 72 -4.52 -2.53 9.59
CA ALA A 72 -3.47 -2.70 8.59
C ALA A 72 -3.56 -4.07 7.90
N LYS A 73 -3.83 -5.14 8.66
CA LYS A 73 -4.06 -6.47 8.09
C LYS A 73 -5.29 -6.54 7.19
N LEU A 74 -6.41 -5.95 7.61
CA LEU A 74 -7.62 -5.87 6.80
C LEU A 74 -7.39 -5.09 5.49
N LEU A 75 -6.58 -4.02 5.54
CA LEU A 75 -6.21 -3.28 4.34
C LEU A 75 -5.31 -4.11 3.41
N ALA A 76 -4.33 -4.84 3.96
CA ALA A 76 -3.53 -5.80 3.20
C ALA A 76 -4.40 -6.88 2.54
N ASP A 77 -5.41 -7.40 3.26
CA ASP A 77 -6.36 -8.38 2.70
C ASP A 77 -7.26 -7.78 1.63
N SER A 78 -7.65 -6.51 1.74
CA SER A 78 -8.42 -5.80 0.70
C SER A 78 -7.60 -5.60 -0.56
N LEU A 79 -6.32 -5.28 -0.43
CA LEU A 79 -5.39 -5.22 -1.56
C LEU A 79 -5.20 -6.60 -2.18
N ALA A 80 -5.10 -7.65 -1.36
CA ALA A 80 -4.96 -9.02 -1.86
C ALA A 80 -6.21 -9.49 -2.61
N ALA A 81 -7.38 -9.09 -2.13
CA ALA A 81 -8.64 -9.33 -2.80
C ALA A 81 -8.65 -8.73 -4.22
N ALA A 82 -7.94 -7.62 -4.47
CA ALA A 82 -7.76 -7.05 -5.80
C ALA A 82 -6.80 -7.83 -6.73
N ASP A 83 -6.63 -9.14 -6.51
CA ASP A 83 -5.76 -10.06 -7.26
C ASP A 83 -4.25 -9.77 -7.14
N TYR A 84 -3.81 -9.23 -6.00
CA TYR A 84 -2.40 -9.05 -5.67
C TYR A 84 -1.96 -10.01 -4.55
N THR A 85 -0.72 -10.48 -4.60
CA THR A 85 -0.09 -11.06 -3.40
C THR A 85 0.51 -9.95 -2.56
N VAL A 86 0.19 -9.88 -1.27
CA VAL A 86 0.61 -8.79 -0.39
C VAL A 86 1.55 -9.31 0.70
N ILE A 87 2.74 -8.72 0.77
CA ILE A 87 3.76 -9.00 1.78
C ILE A 87 3.87 -7.79 2.71
N MET A 88 3.52 -7.98 3.97
CA MET A 88 3.63 -6.96 5.01
C MET A 88 4.68 -7.40 6.04
N PRO A 89 5.94 -6.95 5.91
CA PRO A 89 6.97 -7.30 6.89
C PRO A 89 6.78 -6.56 8.21
N ASP A 90 7.23 -7.19 9.28
CA ASP A 90 7.38 -6.57 10.59
C ASP A 90 8.60 -5.64 10.56
N LEU A 91 8.34 -4.35 10.35
CA LEU A 91 9.37 -3.30 10.29
C LEU A 91 10.06 -3.07 11.64
N PHE A 92 9.53 -3.62 12.74
CA PHE A 92 9.93 -3.26 14.10
C PHE A 92 10.46 -4.45 14.91
N LYS A 93 10.65 -5.63 14.30
CA LYS A 93 11.19 -6.82 14.97
C LYS A 93 10.44 -7.17 16.27
N ASN A 94 9.11 -7.13 16.24
CA ASN A 94 8.14 -7.31 17.33
C ASN A 94 8.12 -6.18 18.39
N ASP A 95 8.73 -5.03 18.10
CA ASP A 95 8.72 -3.84 18.95
C ASP A 95 7.82 -2.73 18.36
N SER A 96 6.69 -3.09 17.72
CA SER A 96 5.70 -2.11 17.26
C SER A 96 5.04 -1.39 18.44
N VAL A 97 4.62 -0.14 18.24
CA VAL A 97 3.86 0.61 19.25
C VAL A 97 2.54 -0.12 19.56
N PRO A 98 2.21 -0.39 20.84
CA PRO A 98 0.92 -0.95 21.22
C PRO A 98 -0.24 -0.01 20.83
N LEU A 99 -1.38 -0.58 20.42
CA LEU A 99 -2.52 0.19 19.91
C LEU A 99 -3.13 1.16 20.93
N ASP A 100 -2.98 0.88 22.23
CA ASP A 100 -3.44 1.68 23.36
C ASP A 100 -2.35 2.62 23.92
N ALA A 101 -1.12 2.53 23.44
CA ALA A 101 0.02 3.23 24.04
C ALA A 101 0.02 4.76 23.84
N ILE A 102 -0.68 5.26 22.81
CA ILE A 102 -0.79 6.71 22.58
C ILE A 102 -1.49 7.40 23.76
N GLU A 103 -2.49 6.74 24.33
CA GLU A 103 -3.24 7.25 25.49
C GLU A 103 -2.45 7.10 26.80
N SER A 104 -1.49 6.16 26.83
CA SER A 104 -0.70 5.84 28.03
C SER A 104 0.65 6.57 28.12
N GLY A 105 0.91 7.58 27.28
CA GLY A 105 2.12 8.40 27.36
C GLY A 105 3.35 7.84 26.64
N LEU A 106 3.16 7.24 25.46
CA LEU A 106 4.24 6.78 24.58
C LEU A 106 5.36 7.82 24.38
N ASN A 107 6.61 7.43 24.70
CA ASN A 107 7.79 8.19 24.30
C ASN A 107 8.17 7.87 22.84
N LEU A 108 7.44 8.48 21.90
CA LEU A 108 7.63 8.22 20.48
C LEU A 108 9.05 8.56 20.01
N THR A 109 9.68 9.60 20.58
CA THR A 109 11.05 10.00 20.24
C THR A 109 12.06 8.89 20.55
N GLU A 110 11.99 8.31 21.75
CA GLU A 110 12.87 7.19 22.14
C GLU A 110 12.62 5.97 21.27
N TRP A 111 11.35 5.61 21.05
CA TRP A 111 10.99 4.49 20.19
C TRP A 111 11.55 4.65 18.77
N LEU A 112 11.45 5.84 18.18
CA LEU A 112 12.00 6.13 16.84
C LEU A 112 13.52 5.95 16.76
N THR A 113 14.27 6.08 17.87
CA THR A 113 15.72 5.84 17.86
C THR A 113 16.08 4.36 17.61
N ARG A 114 15.17 3.44 17.95
CA ARG A 114 15.34 1.99 17.72
C ARG A 114 14.93 1.54 16.33
N HIS A 115 14.16 2.37 15.61
CA HIS A 115 13.54 2.04 14.32
C HIS A 115 13.94 3.05 13.24
N GLY A 116 15.21 3.43 13.24
CA GLY A 116 15.80 4.26 12.19
C GLY A 116 16.04 3.49 10.89
N ALA A 117 16.43 4.21 9.85
CA ALA A 117 16.64 3.63 8.52
C ALA A 117 17.67 2.49 8.50
N THR A 118 18.71 2.56 9.34
CA THR A 118 19.71 1.50 9.47
C THR A 118 19.15 0.15 9.94
N GLU A 119 18.03 0.17 10.66
CA GLU A 119 17.35 -1.04 11.14
C GLU A 119 16.24 -1.49 10.18
N VAL A 120 15.54 -0.55 9.55
CA VAL A 120 14.35 -0.82 8.74
C VAL A 120 14.69 -1.11 7.27
N ASP A 121 15.65 -0.40 6.68
CA ASP A 121 16.01 -0.59 5.26
C ASP A 121 16.41 -2.07 4.98
N PRO A 122 17.23 -2.76 5.81
CA PRO A 122 17.57 -4.17 5.57
C PRO A 122 16.34 -5.12 5.59
N ILE A 123 15.35 -4.84 6.45
CA ILE A 123 14.10 -5.65 6.51
C ILE A 123 13.33 -5.52 5.18
N ILE A 124 13.28 -4.32 4.63
CA ILE A 124 12.61 -4.03 3.38
C ILE A 124 13.38 -4.65 2.20
N GLU A 125 14.71 -4.55 2.19
CA GLU A 125 15.57 -5.16 1.17
C GLU A 125 15.46 -6.69 1.15
N ASP A 126 15.40 -7.33 2.32
CA ASP A 126 15.15 -8.77 2.45
C ASP A 126 13.76 -9.15 1.94
N SER A 127 12.76 -8.31 2.20
CA SER A 127 11.39 -8.52 1.71
C SER A 127 11.30 -8.40 0.19
N ILE A 128 11.97 -7.40 -0.41
CA ILE A 128 12.11 -7.23 -1.86
C ILE A 128 12.80 -8.45 -2.48
N THR A 129 13.88 -8.93 -1.84
CA THR A 129 14.63 -10.11 -2.29
C THR A 129 13.76 -11.36 -2.24
N TYR A 130 13.00 -11.54 -1.17
CA TYR A 130 12.05 -12.65 -1.02
C TYR A 130 10.97 -12.62 -2.11
N ILE A 131 10.37 -11.46 -2.36
CA ILE A 131 9.33 -11.29 -3.40
C ILE A 131 9.87 -11.65 -4.79
N ARG A 132 11.05 -11.12 -5.17
CA ARG A 132 11.61 -11.39 -6.51
C ARG A 132 12.16 -12.80 -6.65
N ASN A 133 12.98 -13.23 -5.70
CA ASN A 133 13.80 -14.43 -5.87
C ASN A 133 13.14 -15.71 -5.35
N THR A 134 12.27 -15.60 -4.34
CA THR A 134 11.61 -16.77 -3.74
C THR A 134 10.19 -16.93 -4.27
N LEU A 135 9.42 -15.84 -4.33
CA LEU A 135 8.06 -15.89 -4.86
C LEU A 135 7.98 -15.75 -6.38
N GLY A 136 9.03 -15.22 -7.02
CA GLY A 136 9.13 -15.14 -8.48
C GLY A 136 8.35 -13.99 -9.13
N PHE A 137 7.91 -12.99 -8.36
CA PHE A 137 7.22 -11.83 -8.94
C PHE A 137 8.21 -10.93 -9.69
N SER A 138 7.85 -10.52 -10.91
CA SER A 138 8.67 -9.62 -11.73
C SER A 138 8.53 -8.17 -11.32
N ASN A 139 7.38 -7.80 -10.75
CA ASN A 139 7.05 -6.43 -10.38
C ASN A 139 6.72 -6.33 -8.88
N ILE A 140 7.12 -5.22 -8.26
CA ILE A 140 6.81 -4.87 -6.88
C ILE A 140 6.16 -3.49 -6.86
N ALA A 141 4.89 -3.46 -6.46
CA ALA A 141 4.25 -2.24 -6.03
C ALA A 141 4.52 -2.01 -4.54
N GLY A 142 4.77 -0.77 -4.12
CA GLY A 142 4.96 -0.42 -2.72
C GLY A 142 3.80 0.43 -2.21
N VAL A 143 3.18 0.03 -1.09
CA VAL A 143 2.28 0.90 -0.33
C VAL A 143 2.91 1.24 1.02
N GLY A 144 2.87 2.52 1.41
CA GLY A 144 3.42 2.98 2.68
C GLY A 144 2.46 3.90 3.41
N TYR A 145 2.23 3.64 4.69
CA TYR A 145 1.30 4.39 5.54
C TYR A 145 2.02 4.99 6.75
N CYS A 146 1.83 6.28 7.05
CA CYS A 146 2.47 6.93 8.20
C CYS A 146 3.99 6.70 8.18
N PHE A 147 4.52 5.95 9.14
CA PHE A 147 5.93 5.57 9.25
C PHE A 147 6.44 4.90 7.97
N GLY A 148 5.72 3.90 7.43
CA GLY A 148 6.08 3.22 6.19
C GLY A 148 6.05 4.10 4.95
N GLY A 149 5.34 5.23 5.01
CA GLY A 149 5.20 6.17 3.90
C GLY A 149 6.53 6.79 3.46
N ARG A 150 7.49 7.00 4.37
CA ARG A 150 8.83 7.49 3.96
C ARG A 150 9.68 6.41 3.29
N TYR A 151 9.46 5.14 3.64
CA TYR A 151 10.31 4.04 3.21
C TYR A 151 9.98 3.57 1.78
N VAL A 152 8.77 3.80 1.28
CA VAL A 152 8.47 3.53 -0.14
C VAL A 152 9.42 4.33 -1.06
N PRO A 153 9.50 5.68 -0.99
CA PRO A 153 10.47 6.46 -1.76
C PRO A 153 11.94 6.01 -1.58
N ARG A 154 12.36 5.66 -0.36
CA ARG A 154 13.74 5.18 -0.07
C ARG A 154 14.13 3.95 -0.87
N HIS A 155 13.16 3.10 -1.20
CA HIS A 155 13.37 1.88 -1.97
C HIS A 155 12.90 1.99 -3.44
N MET A 156 12.71 3.22 -3.93
CA MET A 156 12.39 3.54 -5.33
C MET A 156 13.56 4.25 -6.04
N THR A 157 14.79 4.10 -5.55
CA THR A 157 15.95 4.88 -6.00
C THR A 157 16.64 4.33 -7.26
N ASN A 158 16.20 3.17 -7.73
CA ASN A 158 16.74 2.54 -8.93
C ASN A 158 15.59 1.95 -9.75
N ALA A 159 15.48 2.37 -11.02
CA ALA A 159 14.37 1.98 -11.89
C ALA A 159 14.27 0.48 -12.19
N SER A 160 15.28 -0.33 -11.82
CA SER A 160 15.28 -1.77 -12.04
C SER A 160 15.62 -2.57 -10.76
N ARG A 161 15.64 -1.92 -9.60
CA ARG A 161 15.91 -2.56 -8.31
C ARG A 161 15.04 -1.93 -7.22
N GLY A 162 14.33 -2.76 -6.47
CA GLY A 162 13.47 -2.32 -5.39
C GLY A 162 11.99 -2.29 -5.79
N ILE A 163 11.32 -1.21 -5.40
CA ILE A 163 9.90 -0.93 -5.67
C ILE A 163 9.77 -0.25 -7.04
N ASP A 164 8.98 -0.86 -7.93
CA ASP A 164 8.80 -0.42 -9.31
C ASP A 164 7.77 0.72 -9.44
N VAL A 165 6.72 0.70 -8.60
CA VAL A 165 5.71 1.77 -8.52
C VAL A 165 5.27 1.96 -7.08
N GLY A 166 5.25 3.20 -6.61
CA GLY A 166 4.97 3.54 -5.21
C GLY A 166 3.64 4.24 -5.00
N PHE A 167 3.02 3.99 -3.85
CA PHE A 167 1.93 4.75 -3.28
C PHE A 167 2.22 5.03 -1.80
N ILE A 168 2.02 6.27 -1.37
CA ILE A 168 2.18 6.66 0.04
C ILE A 168 0.95 7.42 0.52
N ALA A 169 0.51 7.12 1.74
CA ALA A 169 -0.59 7.84 2.39
C ALA A 169 -0.14 8.41 3.74
N HIS A 170 -0.46 9.69 3.95
CA HIS A 170 -0.18 10.44 5.19
C HIS A 170 1.23 10.14 5.77
N PRO A 171 2.32 10.31 5.00
CA PRO A 171 3.64 9.87 5.42
C PRO A 171 4.20 10.70 6.59
N SER A 172 4.94 10.07 7.49
CA SER A 172 5.61 10.75 8.62
C SER A 172 7.12 10.79 8.41
N ASN A 173 7.75 11.91 8.79
CA ASN A 173 9.20 12.11 8.69
C ASN A 173 9.78 11.85 7.28
N LEU A 174 8.96 12.02 6.24
CA LEU A 174 9.41 11.95 4.85
C LEU A 174 10.30 13.16 4.55
N LEU A 175 11.53 12.88 4.16
CA LEU A 175 12.52 13.91 3.88
C LEU A 175 12.50 14.31 2.40
N PRO A 176 12.75 15.59 2.06
CA PRO A 176 12.90 16.02 0.68
C PRO A 176 13.89 15.17 -0.13
N SER A 177 15.03 14.81 0.46
CA SER A 177 16.06 13.98 -0.19
C SER A 177 15.58 12.58 -0.55
N GLU A 178 14.60 12.03 0.17
CA GLU A 178 14.01 10.73 -0.14
C GLU A 178 13.11 10.80 -1.37
N ILE A 179 12.44 11.94 -1.59
CA ILE A 179 11.68 12.21 -2.81
C ILE A 179 12.60 12.57 -3.98
N GLU A 180 13.68 13.31 -3.73
CA GLU A 180 14.67 13.65 -4.77
C GLU A 180 15.32 12.43 -5.40
N ALA A 181 15.48 11.36 -4.63
CA ALA A 181 16.09 10.11 -5.08
C ALA A 181 15.13 9.17 -5.82
N VAL A 182 13.82 9.47 -5.86
CA VAL A 182 12.83 8.61 -6.53
C VAL A 182 13.09 8.57 -8.04
N ALA A 183 13.20 7.37 -8.58
CA ALA A 183 13.41 7.10 -10.00
C ALA A 183 12.17 6.55 -10.73
N ASN A 184 11.10 6.23 -9.99
CA ASN A 184 9.94 5.47 -10.45
C ASN A 184 8.61 6.20 -10.16
N PRO A 185 7.49 5.86 -10.83
CA PRO A 185 6.20 6.52 -10.61
C PRO A 185 5.71 6.45 -9.15
N LEU A 186 5.34 7.60 -8.58
CA LEU A 186 4.90 7.72 -7.18
C LEU A 186 3.52 8.40 -7.08
N SER A 187 2.60 7.80 -6.34
CA SER A 187 1.32 8.40 -5.99
C SER A 187 1.28 8.79 -4.50
N ILE A 188 0.78 9.99 -4.20
CA ILE A 188 0.72 10.56 -2.84
C ILE A 188 -0.73 10.84 -2.46
N ALA A 189 -1.16 10.29 -1.34
CA ALA A 189 -2.45 10.56 -0.70
C ALA A 189 -2.25 11.40 0.57
N ALA A 190 -2.54 12.70 0.50
CA ALA A 190 -2.42 13.63 1.61
C ALA A 190 -3.78 13.89 2.26
N GLY A 191 -3.80 14.11 3.58
CA GLY A 191 -4.98 14.52 4.32
C GLY A 191 -4.92 16.01 4.68
N GLU A 192 -6.05 16.72 4.57
CA GLU A 192 -6.12 18.16 4.89
C GLU A 192 -5.78 18.46 6.35
N LEU A 193 -6.18 17.58 7.27
CA LEU A 193 -5.99 17.76 8.72
C LEU A 193 -4.70 17.06 9.23
N ASP A 194 -3.85 16.59 8.32
CA ASP A 194 -2.60 15.92 8.68
C ASP A 194 -1.49 16.94 9.04
N ALA A 195 -1.18 17.03 10.32
CA ALA A 195 -0.09 17.89 10.80
C ALA A 195 1.31 17.34 10.50
N SER A 196 1.46 16.01 10.37
CA SER A 196 2.73 15.35 10.07
C SER A 196 3.11 15.53 8.60
N TYR A 197 2.14 15.42 7.68
CA TYR A 197 2.31 15.70 6.25
C TYR A 197 1.46 16.88 5.78
N ASN A 198 1.79 18.06 6.31
CA ASN A 198 1.05 19.29 6.06
C ASN A 198 1.25 19.83 4.62
N ALA A 199 0.54 20.94 4.33
CA ALA A 199 0.58 21.61 3.03
C ALA A 199 2.01 21.97 2.56
N THR A 200 2.90 22.39 3.46
CA THR A 200 4.30 22.70 3.11
C THR A 200 5.06 21.46 2.67
N HIS A 201 4.98 20.36 3.43
CA HIS A 201 5.63 19.10 3.04
C HIS A 201 5.11 18.58 1.70
N ARG A 202 3.79 18.67 1.47
CA ARG A 202 3.17 18.31 0.19
C ARG A 202 3.69 19.16 -0.97
N SER A 203 3.65 20.49 -0.85
CA SER A 203 4.12 21.38 -1.92
C SER A 203 5.61 21.20 -2.22
N VAL A 204 6.44 20.90 -1.22
CA VAL A 204 7.86 20.59 -1.44
C VAL A 204 8.02 19.28 -2.21
N ALA A 205 7.29 18.22 -1.85
CA ALA A 205 7.36 16.94 -2.56
C ALA A 205 6.87 17.06 -4.01
N GLU A 206 5.74 17.73 -4.24
CA GLU A 206 5.21 18.00 -5.59
C GLU A 206 6.23 18.79 -6.44
N ALA A 207 6.83 19.84 -5.87
CA ALA A 207 7.84 20.65 -6.56
C ALA A 207 9.09 19.83 -6.94
N ILE A 208 9.53 18.91 -6.07
CA ILE A 208 10.66 18.02 -6.35
C ILE A 208 10.32 17.04 -7.48
N LEU A 209 9.15 16.39 -7.40
CA LEU A 209 8.70 15.43 -8.41
C LEU A 209 8.54 16.10 -9.79
N GLN A 210 7.94 17.29 -9.82
CA GLN A 210 7.84 18.11 -11.04
C GLN A 210 9.23 18.49 -11.58
N ARG A 211 10.11 19.01 -10.72
CA ARG A 211 11.48 19.42 -11.11
C ARG A 211 12.30 18.26 -11.67
N ASN A 212 12.11 17.05 -11.14
CA ASN A 212 12.78 15.85 -11.63
C ASN A 212 12.10 15.23 -12.86
N ASN A 213 10.98 15.79 -13.33
CA ASN A 213 10.17 15.24 -14.43
C ASN A 213 9.72 13.78 -14.15
N LEU A 214 9.40 13.49 -12.90
CA LEU A 214 8.88 12.19 -12.48
C LEU A 214 7.40 12.09 -12.80
N THR A 215 6.95 10.87 -13.13
CA THR A 215 5.51 10.59 -13.22
C THR A 215 4.96 10.50 -11.80
N PHE A 216 3.97 11.32 -11.46
CA PHE A 216 3.36 11.27 -10.14
C PHE A 216 1.88 11.64 -10.16
N GLU A 217 1.18 11.23 -9.11
CA GLU A 217 -0.16 11.66 -8.75
C GLU A 217 -0.12 12.19 -7.32
N ALA A 218 -0.82 13.29 -7.05
CA ALA A 218 -0.98 13.81 -5.69
C ALA A 218 -2.46 14.18 -5.45
N SER A 219 -3.07 13.57 -4.43
CA SER A 219 -4.44 13.83 -4.02
C SER A 219 -4.47 14.42 -2.62
N LEU A 220 -5.35 15.40 -2.39
CA LEU A 220 -5.65 15.96 -1.08
C LEU A 220 -7.08 15.62 -0.68
N TYR A 221 -7.24 14.92 0.43
CA TYR A 221 -8.54 14.53 0.97
C TYR A 221 -8.98 15.48 2.09
N SER A 222 -10.07 16.21 1.86
CA SER A 222 -10.63 17.15 2.84
C SER A 222 -11.16 16.43 4.08
N GLY A 223 -10.95 17.04 5.25
CA GLY A 223 -11.34 16.48 6.55
C GLY A 223 -10.57 15.24 6.98
N ALA A 224 -9.62 14.76 6.19
CA ALA A 224 -8.85 13.55 6.50
C ALA A 224 -7.72 13.85 7.49
N PRO A 225 -7.71 13.22 8.69
CA PRO A 225 -6.63 13.37 9.66
C PRO A 225 -5.43 12.48 9.30
N HIS A 226 -4.33 12.63 10.04
CA HIS A 226 -3.25 11.66 9.97
C HIS A 226 -3.76 10.23 10.27
N GLY A 227 -3.28 9.23 9.53
CA GLY A 227 -3.73 7.83 9.68
C GLY A 227 -4.96 7.45 8.85
N PHE A 228 -5.56 8.39 8.10
CA PHE A 228 -6.81 8.16 7.38
C PHE A 228 -6.78 7.01 6.37
N GLY A 229 -5.59 6.63 5.87
CA GLY A 229 -5.44 5.55 4.92
C GLY A 229 -5.61 4.16 5.53
N VAL A 230 -5.49 4.03 6.87
CA VAL A 230 -5.48 2.74 7.58
C VAL A 230 -6.69 2.60 8.49
N LYS A 231 -6.87 3.51 9.45
CA LYS A 231 -7.93 3.45 10.46
C LYS A 231 -8.65 4.78 10.52
N VAL A 232 -9.97 4.73 10.37
CA VAL A 232 -10.86 5.90 10.42
C VAL A 232 -12.10 5.58 11.23
N ASP A 233 -12.76 6.63 11.71
CA ASP A 233 -14.14 6.53 12.18
C ASP A 233 -15.07 6.37 10.98
N TRP A 234 -15.62 5.16 10.80
CA TRP A 234 -16.48 4.84 9.66
C TRP A 234 -17.85 5.54 9.69
N SER A 235 -18.22 6.12 10.84
CA SER A 235 -19.43 6.93 10.98
C SER A 235 -19.25 8.35 10.43
N VAL A 236 -18.02 8.83 10.29
CA VAL A 236 -17.68 10.12 9.68
C VAL A 236 -17.51 9.94 8.17
N GLY A 237 -18.41 10.58 7.40
CA GLY A 237 -18.50 10.40 5.95
C GLY A 237 -17.21 10.77 5.21
N GLU A 238 -16.57 11.86 5.62
CA GLU A 238 -15.34 12.40 5.05
C GLU A 238 -14.17 11.42 5.26
N GLN A 239 -14.02 10.87 6.46
CA GLN A 239 -12.93 9.92 6.73
C GLN A 239 -13.14 8.60 6.01
N ARG A 240 -14.39 8.09 5.97
CA ARG A 240 -14.73 6.90 5.18
C ARG A 240 -14.45 7.12 3.69
N TYR A 241 -14.82 8.27 3.14
CA TYR A 241 -14.50 8.64 1.77
C TYR A 241 -12.99 8.68 1.54
N ALA A 242 -12.23 9.36 2.40
CA ALA A 242 -10.79 9.49 2.27
C ALA A 242 -10.07 8.13 2.26
N LYS A 243 -10.37 7.23 3.22
CA LYS A 243 -9.81 5.86 3.24
C LYS A 243 -10.16 5.09 1.96
N THR A 244 -11.43 5.15 1.55
CA THR A 244 -11.93 4.43 0.38
C THR A 244 -11.28 4.95 -0.91
N ALA A 245 -11.22 6.26 -1.09
CA ALA A 245 -10.66 6.89 -2.28
C ALA A 245 -9.15 6.68 -2.36
N ALA A 246 -8.41 6.74 -1.24
CA ALA A 246 -6.97 6.45 -1.21
C ALA A 246 -6.67 4.98 -1.53
N PHE A 247 -7.51 4.04 -1.07
CA PHE A 247 -7.41 2.64 -1.48
C PHE A 247 -7.57 2.48 -3.00
N TYR A 248 -8.58 3.12 -3.59
CA TYR A 248 -8.78 3.09 -5.04
C TYR A 248 -7.70 3.84 -5.82
N GLN A 249 -7.13 4.91 -5.27
CA GLN A 249 -5.98 5.61 -5.84
C GLN A 249 -4.81 4.65 -6.00
N ALA A 250 -4.44 3.91 -4.96
CA ALA A 250 -3.38 2.90 -5.01
C ALA A 250 -3.64 1.83 -6.09
N LEU A 251 -4.85 1.24 -6.10
CA LEU A 251 -5.19 0.19 -7.07
C LEU A 251 -5.20 0.70 -8.53
N GLN A 252 -5.75 1.89 -8.78
CA GLN A 252 -5.75 2.48 -10.12
C GLN A 252 -4.32 2.80 -10.57
N TRP A 253 -3.52 3.36 -9.67
CA TRP A 253 -2.12 3.67 -9.92
C TRP A 253 -1.33 2.41 -10.31
N PHE A 254 -1.42 1.35 -9.52
CA PHE A 254 -0.73 0.09 -9.82
C PHE A 254 -1.27 -0.59 -11.07
N GLY A 255 -2.60 -0.61 -11.25
CA GLY A 255 -3.25 -1.20 -12.41
C GLY A 255 -2.90 -0.50 -13.73
N PHE A 256 -2.46 0.77 -13.70
CA PHE A 256 -2.03 1.48 -14.90
C PHE A 256 -0.53 1.33 -15.16
N TRP A 257 0.30 1.43 -14.12
CA TRP A 257 1.76 1.49 -14.28
C TRP A 257 2.47 0.13 -14.19
N LEU A 258 1.77 -0.94 -13.81
CA LEU A 258 2.32 -2.30 -13.70
C LEU A 258 1.52 -3.38 -14.46
N ALA A 259 0.57 -2.97 -15.32
CA ALA A 259 -0.21 -3.88 -16.16
C ALA A 259 0.53 -4.35 -17.42
#